data_AF-A0A506Q3Y2-F1
#
_entry.id   AF-A0A506Q3Y2-F1
#
_cell.length_a   1.000
_cell.length_b   1.000
_cell.length_c   1.000
_cell.angle_alpha   90.00
_cell.angle_beta   90.00
_cell.angle_gamma   90.00
#
_symmetry.space_group_name_H-M   'P 1'
#
loop_
_entity.id
_entity.type
_entity.pdbx_description
1 polymer ?
#
loop_
_entity_poly.entity_id
_entity_poly.type
_entity_poly.pdbx_seq_one_letter_code
_entity_poly.pdbx_strand_id
1 'polypeptide(L)' 'MVMKIRCTQCGSARFVFTDFNEDQRNFHGACCACCQKPLGLQDLLPNTPMDPISQCLLASQKTLRAPE' A
#
# COMPACT_ATOMS: atom_id res chain seq x y z
N MET A 1 -1.27 8.44 6.21
CA MET A 1 -0.53 7.18 5.92
C MET A 1 -0.69 6.90 4.42
N VAL A 2 0.40 6.90 3.63
CA VAL A 2 0.37 6.37 2.26
C VAL A 2 1.16 5.07 2.28
N MET A 3 0.46 3.94 2.37
CA MET A 3 1.10 2.63 2.30
C MET A 3 1.70 2.46 0.90
N LYS A 4 3.03 2.29 0.81
CA LYS A 4 3.69 1.95 -0.45
C LYS A 4 3.87 0.44 -0.51
N ILE A 5 3.09 -0.22 -1.34
CA ILE A 5 3.22 -1.65 -1.62
C ILE A 5 4.53 -1.88 -2.37
N ARG A 6 5.35 -2.84 -1.92
CA ARG A 6 6.59 -3.26 -2.60
C ARG A 6 6.75 -4.75 -2.56
N CYS A 7 7.19 -5.32 -3.68
CA CYS A 7 7.48 -6.73 -3.78
C CYS A 7 8.65 -7.08 -2.84
N THR A 8 8.43 -7.95 -1.87
CA THR A 8 9.46 -8.40 -0.92
C THR A 8 10.57 -9.23 -1.56
N GLN A 9 10.34 -9.78 -2.76
CA GLN A 9 11.32 -10.62 -3.45
C GLN A 9 12.28 -9.82 -4.35
N CYS A 10 11.80 -8.80 -5.05
CA CYS A 10 12.62 -8.02 -5.99
C CYS A 10 12.62 -6.51 -5.74
N GLY A 11 11.89 -6.02 -4.74
CA GLY A 11 11.83 -4.60 -4.38
C GLY A 11 10.98 -3.71 -5.29
N SER A 12 10.43 -4.27 -6.38
CA SER A 12 9.59 -3.53 -7.34
C SER A 12 8.32 -2.99 -6.69
N ALA A 13 7.96 -1.75 -7.03
CA ALA A 13 6.67 -1.13 -6.66
C ALA A 13 5.59 -1.33 -7.73
N ARG A 14 5.89 -2.09 -8.80
CA ARG A 14 4.99 -2.30 -9.93
C ARG A 14 4.26 -3.63 -9.78
N PHE A 15 2.93 -3.57 -9.76
CA PHE A 15 2.05 -4.74 -9.71
C PHE A 15 1.06 -4.69 -10.87
N VAL A 16 0.65 -5.86 -11.34
CA VAL A 16 -0.39 -6.05 -12.35
C VAL A 16 -1.53 -6.85 -11.72
N PHE A 17 -2.77 -6.45 -11.99
CA PHE A 17 -3.94 -7.24 -11.60
C PHE A 17 -4.01 -8.48 -12.49
N THR A 18 -4.44 -9.60 -11.92
CA THR A 18 -4.64 -10.84 -12.67
C THR A 18 -6.05 -11.37 -12.41
N ASP A 19 -6.53 -12.19 -13.34
CA ASP A 19 -7.88 -12.75 -13.27
C ASP A 19 -8.05 -13.66 -12.05
N PHE A 20 -9.22 -13.56 -11.45
CA PHE A 20 -9.61 -14.41 -10.33
C PHE A 20 -9.85 -15.83 -10.83
N ASN A 21 -9.11 -16.80 -10.27
CA ASN A 21 -9.38 -18.23 -10.42
C ASN A 21 -9.85 -18.78 -9.08
N GLU A 22 -10.99 -19.48 -9.06
CA GLU A 22 -11.58 -20.06 -7.82
C GLU A 22 -10.63 -21.00 -7.07
N ASP A 23 -9.70 -21.63 -7.78
CA ASP A 23 -8.68 -22.52 -7.21
C ASP A 23 -7.62 -21.78 -6.37
N GLN A 24 -7.57 -20.45 -6.44
CA GLN A 24 -6.56 -19.63 -5.76
C GLN A 24 -7.16 -18.81 -4.61
N ARG A 25 -7.78 -19.49 -3.63
CA ARG A 25 -8.45 -18.86 -2.47
C ARG A 25 -7.58 -17.89 -1.63
N ASN A 26 -6.25 -17.94 -1.76
CA ASN A 26 -5.31 -17.08 -1.04
C ASN A 26 -4.62 -16.04 -1.93
N PHE A 27 -5.14 -15.81 -3.13
CA PHE A 27 -4.55 -14.91 -4.10
C PHE A 27 -5.24 -13.54 -4.10
N HIS A 28 -4.47 -12.48 -3.85
CA HIS A 28 -4.98 -11.12 -3.73
C HIS A 28 -5.25 -10.41 -5.06
N GLY A 29 -5.37 -11.16 -6.17
CA GLY A 29 -5.74 -10.58 -7.46
C GLY A 29 -4.61 -9.81 -8.17
N ALA A 30 -3.36 -9.88 -7.68
CA ALA A 30 -2.26 -9.13 -8.26
C ALA A 30 -0.90 -9.84 -8.14
N CYS A 31 -0.01 -9.58 -9.09
CA CYS A 31 1.36 -10.09 -9.13
C CYS A 31 2.37 -8.96 -9.36
N CYS A 32 3.61 -9.15 -8.91
CA CYS A 32 4.71 -8.25 -9.22
C CYS A 32 5.03 -8.26 -10.71
N ALA A 33 5.05 -7.09 -11.35
CA ALA A 33 5.32 -6.96 -12.79
C ALA A 33 6.76 -7.33 -13.20
N CYS A 34 7.67 -7.53 -12.24
CA CYS A 34 9.08 -7.86 -12.51
C CYS A 34 9.39 -9.35 -12.31
N CYS A 35 8.97 -9.93 -11.17
CA CYS A 35 9.29 -11.31 -10.83
C CYS A 35 8.07 -12.24 -10.81
N GLN A 36 6.89 -11.74 -11.20
CA GLN A 36 5.62 -12.46 -11.25
C GLN A 36 5.17 -13.09 -9.92
N LYS A 37 5.86 -12.78 -8.81
CA LYS A 37 5.46 -13.21 -7.47
C LYS A 37 4.06 -12.68 -7.14
N PRO A 38 3.14 -13.52 -6.64
CA PRO A 38 1.86 -13.07 -6.09
C PRO A 38 2.03 -11.99 -5.02
N LEU A 39 1.15 -11.00 -5.06
CA LEU A 39 1.02 -10.00 -4.00
C LEU A 39 0.52 -10.70 -2.73
N GLY A 40 1.24 -10.50 -1.62
CA GLY A 40 0.88 -11.01 -0.31
C GLY A 40 0.95 -9.94 0.77
N LEU A 41 0.45 -10.25 1.97
CA LEU A 41 0.41 -9.32 3.11
C LEU A 41 1.78 -8.70 3.43
N GLN A 42 2.85 -9.47 3.29
CA GLN A 42 4.23 -9.01 3.51
C GLN A 42 4.70 -7.91 2.55
N ASP A 43 4.06 -7.76 1.39
CA ASP A 43 4.36 -6.69 0.43
C ASP A 43 3.74 -5.35 0.85
N LEU A 44 2.81 -5.37 1.81
CA LEU A 44 2.26 -4.19 2.45
C LEU A 44 3.29 -3.73 3.50
N LEU A 45 4.13 -2.75 3.16
CA LEU A 45 5.12 -2.24 4.11
C LEU A 45 4.43 -1.51 5.27
N PRO A 46 4.52 -2.01 6.52
CA PRO A 46 3.93 -1.33 7.68
C PRO A 46 4.77 -0.13 8.13
N ASN A 47 6.02 -0.02 7.66
CA ASN A 47 7.02 0.93 8.15
C ASN A 47 7.27 2.11 7.20
N THR A 48 6.37 2.41 6.26
CA THR A 48 6.52 3.66 5.49
C THR A 48 6.32 4.84 6.43
N PRO A 49 7.34 5.71 6.64
CA PRO A 49 7.17 6.91 7.45
C PRO A 49 6.03 7.76 6.88
N MET A 50 5.25 8.38 7.78
CA MET A 50 4.13 9.22 7.38
C MET A 50 4.55 10.21 6.30
N ASP A 51 3.78 10.25 5.21
CA ASP A 51 3.98 11.21 4.13
C ASP A 51 3.91 12.64 4.69
N PRO A 52 4.83 13.55 4.32
CA PRO A 52 4.85 14.93 4.83
C PRO A 52 3.52 15.66 4.61
N ILE A 53 2.74 15.31 3.58
CA ILE A 53 1.41 15.88 3.35
C ILE A 53 0.43 15.47 4.46
N SER A 54 0.56 14.25 5.00
CA SER A 54 -0.28 13.80 6.12
C SER A 54 -0.07 14.68 7.37
N GLN A 55 1.14 15.18 7.62
CA GLN A 55 1.40 16.09 8.74
C GLN A 55 0.72 17.45 8.53
N CYS A 56 0.82 18.01 7.32
CA CYS A 56 0.16 19.27 6.97
C CYS A 56 -1.37 19.16 7.07
N LEU A 57 -1.95 18.06 6.58
CA LEU A 57 -3.41 17.84 6.64
C LEU A 57 -3.91 17.66 8.08
N LEU A 58 -3.17 16.97 8.95
CA LEU A 58 -3.53 16.82 10.37
C LEU A 58 -3.36 18.12 11.15
N ALA A 59 -2.33 18.91 10.84
CA ALA A 59 -2.15 20.24 11.43
C ALA A 59 -3.30 21.19 11.04
N SER A 60 -3.75 21.13 9.79
CA SER A 60 -4.89 21.93 9.31
C SER A 60 -6.23 21.56 9.96
N GLN A 61 -6.40 20.33 10.45
CA GLN A 61 -7.62 19.93 11.17
C GLN A 61 -7.65 20.44 12.62
N LYS A 62 -6.49 20.71 13.23
CA LYS A 62 -6.42 21.29 14.57
C LYS A 62 -6.78 22.77 14.60
N THR A 63 -6.59 23.49 13.51
CA THR A 63 -6.89 24.93 13.40
C THR A 63 -8.34 25.24 13.01
N LEU A 64 -9.13 24.25 12.60
CA LEU A 64 -10.55 24.42 12.27
C LEU A 64 -11.51 24.22 13.44
N ARG A 65 -11.03 23.82 14.62
CA ARG A 65 -11.85 23.88 15.83
C ARG A 65 -11.89 25.34 16.29
N ALA A 66 -13.04 25.98 16.11
CA ALA A 66 -13.31 27.31 16.64
C ALA A 66 -12.97 27.34 18.15
N PRO A 67 -12.39 28.44 18.66
CA PRO A 67 -12.22 28.62 20.10
C PRO A 67 -13.60 28.68 20.76
N GLU A 68 -13.77 27.99 21.90
CA GLU A 68 -14.94 28.15 22.78
C GLU A 68 -14.95 29.53 23.46
#